data_AF-A0A6M2CKR7-F1
#
_entry.id   AF-A0A6M2CKR7-F1
#
_cell.length_a   1.000
_cell.length_b   1.000
_cell.length_c   1.000
_cell.angle_alpha   90.00
_cell.angle_beta   90.00
_cell.angle_gamma   90.00
#
_symmetry.space_group_name_H-M   'P 1'
#
loop_
_entity.id
_entity.type
_entity.pdbx_description
1 polymer ?
#
loop_
_entity_poly.entity_id
_entity_poly.type
_entity_poly.pdbx_seq_one_letter_code
_entity_poly.pdbx_strand_id
1 'polypeptide(L)' 'HNYNSNGFNPKTGHFTQVIWKGSRWLGTGVAKSQDGKIFVVSNYKPRGNMMGRFRENVPRPNSDEEM' A
#
# COMPACT_ATOMS: atom_id res chain seq x y z
N HIS A 1 7.35 4.43 -7.27
CA HIS A 1 7.47 2.97 -7.43
C HIS A 1 7.89 2.66 -8.86
N ASN A 2 8.82 1.73 -9.09
CA ASN A 2 9.20 1.32 -10.43
C ASN A 2 8.36 0.09 -10.84
N TYR A 3 7.36 0.28 -11.70
CA TYR A 3 6.46 -0.79 -12.16
C TYR A 3 7.13 -1.87 -13.03
N ASN A 4 8.40 -1.68 -13.42
CA ASN A 4 9.20 -2.71 -14.09
C ASN A 4 9.97 -3.60 -13.10
N SER A 5 9.98 -3.24 -11.81
CA SER A 5 10.58 -4.05 -10.74
C SER A 5 9.51 -4.92 -10.08
N ASN A 6 9.78 -6.23 -9.97
CA ASN A 6 8.86 -7.19 -9.34
C ASN A 6 9.10 -7.38 -7.83
N GLY A 7 9.85 -6.47 -7.20
CA GLY A 7 10.33 -6.62 -5.82
C GLY A 7 9.84 -5.54 -4.86
N PHE A 8 9.90 -5.86 -3.57
CA PHE A 8 9.68 -4.90 -2.50
C PHE A 8 10.79 -3.84 -2.50
N ASN A 9 10.42 -2.58 -2.36
CA ASN A 9 11.34 -1.48 -2.10
C ASN A 9 10.85 -0.74 -0.85
N PRO A 10 11.68 -0.59 0.20
CA PRO A 10 11.26 0.03 1.46
C PRO A 10 10.77 1.47 1.27
N LYS A 11 11.28 2.20 0.29
CA LYS A 11 10.84 3.58 -0.03
C LYS A 11 9.43 3.64 -0.61
N THR A 12 8.91 2.53 -1.14
CA THR A 12 7.58 2.48 -1.79
C THR A 12 6.63 1.46 -1.15
N GLY A 13 7.04 0.80 -0.07
CA GLY A 13 6.28 -0.28 0.56
C GLY A 13 4.91 0.14 1.10
N HIS A 14 4.82 1.35 1.67
CA HIS A 14 3.54 1.89 2.14
C HIS A 14 2.58 2.11 0.96
N PHE A 15 3.05 2.74 -0.11
CA PHE A 15 2.28 2.96 -1.33
C PHE A 15 1.76 1.64 -1.92
N THR A 16 2.64 0.65 -2.11
CA THR A 16 2.25 -0.62 -2.72
C THR A 16 1.28 -1.42 -1.87
N GLN A 17 1.29 -1.26 -0.53
CA GLN A 17 0.28 -1.86 0.33
C GLN A 17 -1.09 -1.18 0.19
N VAL A 18 -1.13 0.15 0.06
CA VAL A 18 -2.38 0.91 -0.09
C VAL A 18 -3.13 0.49 -1.36
N ILE A 19 -2.41 0.35 -2.47
CA ILE A 19 -3.02 0.01 -3.77
C ILE A 19 -3.01 -1.49 -4.08
N TRP A 20 -2.73 -2.34 -3.09
CA TRP A 20 -2.59 -3.78 -3.29
C TRP A 20 -3.94 -4.41 -3.68
N LYS A 21 -4.10 -4.80 -4.96
CA LYS A 21 -5.36 -5.34 -5.53
C LYS A 21 -5.96 -6.50 -4.72
N GLY A 22 -5.12 -7.36 -4.13
CA GLY A 22 -5.54 -8.51 -3.36
C GLY A 22 -6.02 -8.21 -1.93
N SER A 23 -5.74 -7.02 -1.39
CA SER A 23 -6.19 -6.63 -0.05
C SER A 23 -7.67 -6.24 -0.10
N ARG A 24 -8.46 -6.75 0.84
CA ARG A 24 -9.93 -6.63 0.84
C ARG A 24 -10.48 -5.86 2.02
N TRP A 25 -9.77 -5.91 3.14
CA TRP A 25 -10.18 -5.29 4.39
C TRP A 25 -9.07 -4.38 4.89
N LEU A 26 -9.46 -3.22 5.38
CA LEU A 26 -8.60 -2.21 5.98
C LEU A 26 -9.15 -1.88 7.37
N GLY A 27 -8.30 -1.91 8.38
CA GLY A 27 -8.59 -1.36 9.69
C GLY A 27 -7.54 -0.33 10.06
N THR A 28 -7.96 0.86 10.49
CA THR A 28 -7.06 1.95 10.88
C THR A 28 -7.32 2.36 12.32
N GLY A 29 -6.26 2.40 13.12
CA GLY A 29 -6.27 2.93 14.48
C GLY A 29 -5.50 4.24 14.55
N VAL A 30 -5.97 5.15 15.40
CA VAL A 30 -5.33 6.45 15.65
C VAL A 30 -5.15 6.63 17.16
N ALA A 31 -3.96 7.04 17.57
CA ALA A 31 -3.65 7.40 18.96
C ALA A 31 -2.91 8.73 19.01
N LYS A 32 -3.12 9.51 20.07
CA LYS A 32 -2.38 10.74 20.36
C LYS A 32 -1.58 10.55 21.63
N SER A 33 -0.27 10.82 21.60
CA SER A 33 0.57 10.81 22.80
C SER A 33 0.40 12.09 23.61
N GLN A 34 0.93 12.08 24.83
CA GLN A 34 0.83 13.20 25.77
C GLN A 34 1.50 14.50 25.25
N ASP A 35 2.58 14.38 24.48
CA ASP A 35 3.26 15.48 23.78
C ASP A 35 2.55 15.92 22.47
N GLY A 36 1.42 15.27 22.14
CA GLY A 36 0.56 15.66 21.03
C GLY A 36 0.85 14.98 19.70
N LYS A 37 1.85 14.10 19.61
CA LYS A 37 2.14 13.33 18.38
C LYS A 37 0.99 12.36 18.05
N ILE A 38 0.63 12.30 16.76
CA ILE A 38 -0.39 11.39 16.26
C ILE A 38 0.27 10.14 15.67
N PHE A 39 -0.19 8.98 16.11
CA PHE A 39 0.18 7.67 15.59
C PHE A 39 -0.99 7.10 14.82
N VAL A 40 -0.78 6.80 13.54
CA VAL A 40 -1.76 6.16 12.68
C VAL A 40 -1.20 4.80 12.27
N VAL A 41 -1.97 3.74 12.48
CA VAL A 41 -1.60 2.38 12.09
C VAL A 41 -2.72 1.79 11.24
N SER A 42 -2.36 1.24 10.09
CA SER A 42 -3.30 0.59 9.17
C SER A 42 -2.93 -0.88 8.98
N ASN A 43 -3.89 -1.77 9.25
CA ASN A 43 -3.80 -3.20 9.02
C ASN A 43 -4.63 -3.61 7.79
N TYR A 44 -4.04 -4.43 6.93
CA TYR A 44 -4.64 -4.87 5.66
C TYR A 44 -4.81 -6.40 5.67
N LYS A 45 -5.98 -6.89 5.22
CA LYS A 45 -6.26 -8.33 5.08
C LYS A 45 -6.89 -8.64 3.71
N PRO A 46 -6.38 -9.62 2.94
CA PRO A 46 -5.05 -10.23 3.04
C PRO A 46 -3.93 -9.18 2.98
N ARG A 47 -2.75 -9.50 3.55
CA ARG A 47 -1.58 -8.60 3.52
C ARG A 47 -1.06 -8.43 2.10
N GLY A 48 -0.56 -7.24 1.81
CA GLY A 48 0.11 -6.92 0.54
C GLY A 48 1.62 -7.16 0.61
N ASN A 49 2.34 -6.59 -0.36
CA ASN A 49 3.80 -6.62 -0.46
C ASN A 49 4.41 -8.03 -0.44
N MET A 50 3.66 -9.01 -0.94
CA MET A 50 4.17 -10.37 -1.09
C MET A 50 5.17 -10.42 -2.23
N MET A 51 6.39 -10.89 -1.93
CA MET A 51 7.42 -11.07 -2.96
C MET A 51 6.91 -11.99 -4.08
N GLY A 52 7.20 -11.61 -5.34
CA GLY A 52 6.69 -12.31 -6.51
C GLY A 52 5.25 -11.97 -6.92
N ARG A 53 4.52 -11.13 -6.17
CA ARG A 53 3.11 -10.80 -6.44
C ARG A 53 2.86 -9.35 -6.83
N PHE A 54 3.90 -8.53 -6.99
CA PHE A 54 3.77 -7.10 -7.27
C PHE A 54 3.09 -6.81 -8.62
N ARG A 55 3.48 -7.50 -9.70
CA ARG A 55 2.92 -7.28 -11.04
C ARG A 55 1.40 -7.49 -11.11
N GLU A 56 0.89 -8.44 -10.33
CA GLU A 56 -0.54 -8.78 -10.26
C GLU A 56 -1.33 -7.82 -9.36
N ASN A 57 -0.67 -7.19 -8.37
CA ASN A 57 -1.33 -6.47 -7.29
C ASN A 57 -1.06 -4.97 -7.25
N VAL A 58 -0.08 -4.46 -8.00
CA VAL A 58 0.27 -3.05 -8.05
C VAL A 58 0.00 -2.56 -9.48
N PRO A 59 -1.26 -2.21 -9.81
CA PRO A 59 -1.62 -1.80 -11.15
C PRO A 59 -0.89 -0.52 -11.54
N ARG A 60 -0.58 -0.37 -12.82
CA ARG A 60 -0.13 0.91 -13.36
C ARG A 60 -1.27 1.92 -13.24
N PRO A 61 -0.96 3.22 -13.10
CA PRO A 61 -1.98 4.25 -13.25
C PRO A 61 -2.66 4.06 -14.60
N ASN A 62 -3.97 4.29 -14.65
CA ASN A 62 -4.64 4.45 -15.93
C ASN A 62 -3.95 5.63 -16.64
N SER A 63 -3.58 5.45 -17.91
CA SER A 63 -3.31 6.61 -18.76
C SER A 63 -4.63 7.35 -18.90
N ASP A 64 -4.67 8.66 -18.62
CA ASP A 64 -5.87 9.46 -18.81
C ASP A 64 -6.30 9.40 -20.29
N GLU A 65 -7.20 8.48 -20.60
CA GLU A 65 -8.13 8.49 -21.73
C GLU A 65 -9.47 8.05 -21.15
N GLU A 66 -10.18 9.03 -20.59
CA GLU A 66 -11.63 9.19 -20.41
C GLU A 66 -11.87 10.11 -19.20
N MET A 67 -11.77 11.42 -19.45
CA MET A 67 -12.58 12.43 -18.77
C MET A 67 -13.95 12.50 -19.44
#